data_AF-A0AAE8VVQ5-F1
#
_entry.id   AF-A0AAE8VVQ5-F1
#
_cell.length_a   1.000
_cell.length_b   1.000
_cell.length_c   1.000
_cell.angle_alpha   90.00
_cell.angle_beta   90.00
_cell.angle_gamma   90.00
#
_symmetry.space_group_name_H-M   'P 1'
#
loop_
_entity.id
_entity.type
_entity.pdbx_description
1 polymer ?
#
loop_
_entity_poly.entity_id
_entity_poly.type
_entity_poly.pdbx_seq_one_letter_code
_entity_poly.pdbx_strand_id
1 'polypeptide(L)'
;MAAEAEVLDELHRLRARIPQLTGALAASVDGLVLAHDTPGVEAEGLAALTAAALGVAVRMADASGRGALRELLLRGEDGYVATYAAGSSAVLTLLAEDRVNVGRLHLEGRRAGTRIGALVDALPRLAEDSATTRAATRKPARSMAQTTNTTANTTTGNRTDNRTDNTTDPPTTTSLTPAKATVRSTPPRRTPRAATARTPPPRTTSNARTNSDS
;
A
#
# COMPACT_ATOMS: atom_id res chain seq x y z
N MET A 1 -17.64 12.25 -6.64
CA MET A 1 -17.63 12.91 -7.95
C MET A 1 -16.58 14.02 -8.07
N ALA A 2 -16.52 15.05 -7.20
CA ALA A 2 -15.45 16.06 -7.30
C ALA A 2 -14.04 15.49 -7.07
N ALA A 3 -13.84 14.77 -5.96
CA ALA A 3 -12.53 14.22 -5.64
C ALA A 3 -12.04 13.13 -6.61
N GLU A 4 -12.94 12.36 -7.21
CA GLU A 4 -12.58 11.40 -8.26
C GLU A 4 -11.98 12.11 -9.47
N ALA A 5 -12.60 13.20 -9.92
CA ALA A 5 -12.08 14.02 -11.02
C ALA A 5 -10.74 14.67 -10.66
N GLU A 6 -10.59 15.19 -9.44
CA GLU A 6 -9.32 15.78 -8.98
C GLU A 6 -8.19 14.74 -8.87
N VAL A 7 -8.50 13.52 -8.43
CA VAL A 7 -7.54 12.42 -8.41
C VAL A 7 -7.17 12.02 -9.84
N LEU A 8 -8.14 11.86 -10.74
CA LEU A 8 -7.89 11.54 -12.14
C LEU A 8 -7.02 12.60 -12.83
N ASP A 9 -7.27 13.89 -12.57
CA ASP A 9 -6.43 14.99 -13.06
C ASP A 9 -4.98 14.88 -12.56
N GLU A 10 -4.77 14.51 -11.29
CA GLU A 10 -3.43 14.29 -10.77
C GLU A 10 -2.74 13.07 -11.41
N LEU A 11 -3.48 12.00 -11.72
CA LEU A 11 -2.95 10.85 -12.48
C LEU A 11 -2.50 11.27 -13.88
N HIS A 12 -3.30 12.06 -14.60
CA HIS A 12 -2.92 12.59 -15.91
C HIS A 12 -1.67 13.48 -15.85
N ARG A 13 -1.60 14.37 -14.85
CA ARG A 13 -0.41 15.22 -14.62
C ARG A 13 0.82 14.36 -14.30
N LEU A 14 0.66 13.28 -13.56
CA LEU A 14 1.76 12.36 -13.25
C LEU A 14 2.30 11.69 -14.51
N ARG A 15 1.42 11.21 -15.39
CA ARG A 15 1.84 10.64 -16.68
C ARG A 15 2.56 11.65 -17.57
N ALA A 16 2.13 12.91 -17.57
CA ALA A 16 2.85 13.97 -18.28
C ALA A 16 4.27 14.22 -17.69
N ARG A 17 4.46 14.03 -16.38
CA ARG A 17 5.75 14.16 -15.71
C ARG A 17 6.66 12.94 -15.89
N ILE A 18 6.14 11.79 -16.30
CA ILE A 18 6.93 10.57 -16.55
C ILE A 18 6.46 9.92 -17.86
N PRO A 19 7.10 10.26 -19.01
CA PRO A 19 6.66 9.77 -20.32
C PRO A 19 6.62 8.24 -20.47
N GLN A 20 7.38 7.51 -19.67
CA GLN A 20 7.42 6.04 -19.67
C GLN A 20 6.32 5.38 -18.81
N LEU A 21 5.41 6.15 -18.21
CA LEU A 21 4.24 5.60 -17.52
C LEU A 21 3.18 5.14 -18.52
N THR A 22 2.92 3.84 -18.51
CA THR A 22 1.86 3.20 -19.32
C THR A 22 0.51 3.23 -18.63
N GLY A 23 0.48 3.32 -17.30
CA GLY A 23 -0.76 3.48 -16.55
C GLY A 23 -0.56 3.95 -15.11
N ALA A 24 -1.63 4.47 -14.52
CA ALA A 24 -1.68 4.91 -13.13
C ALA A 24 -3.07 4.63 -12.54
N LEU A 25 -3.11 4.15 -11.30
CA LEU A 25 -4.32 3.75 -10.59
C LEU A 25 -4.28 4.28 -9.17
N ALA A 26 -5.34 4.95 -8.73
CA ALA A 26 -5.60 5.23 -7.34
C ALA A 26 -6.69 4.27 -6.84
N ALA A 27 -6.44 3.58 -5.74
CA ALA A 27 -7.38 2.63 -5.15
C ALA A 27 -7.36 2.73 -3.62
N SER A 28 -8.42 2.26 -2.95
CA SER A 28 -8.41 2.07 -1.51
C SER A 28 -7.44 0.95 -1.11
N VAL A 29 -7.05 0.94 0.17
CA VAL A 29 -6.25 -0.17 0.74
C VAL A 29 -6.97 -1.53 0.69
N ASP A 30 -8.30 -1.52 0.52
CA ASP A 30 -9.14 -2.72 0.38
C ASP A 30 -9.28 -3.19 -1.08
N GLY A 31 -8.69 -2.47 -2.04
CA GLY A 31 -8.71 -2.83 -3.47
C GLY A 31 -9.90 -2.28 -4.25
N LEU A 32 -10.54 -1.22 -3.77
CA LEU A 32 -11.62 -0.53 -4.51
C LEU A 32 -11.02 0.61 -5.35
N VAL A 33 -11.38 0.68 -6.63
CA VAL A 33 -10.89 1.73 -7.54
C VAL A 33 -11.46 3.09 -7.13
N LEU A 34 -10.59 4.09 -7.03
CA LEU A 34 -10.96 5.49 -6.78
C LEU A 34 -10.92 6.31 -8.07
N ALA A 35 -9.88 6.12 -8.89
CA ALA A 35 -9.73 6.70 -10.22
C ALA A 35 -8.60 5.94 -10.95
N HIS A 36 -8.65 5.88 -12.28
CA HIS A 36 -7.62 5.19 -13.05
C HIS A 36 -7.41 5.78 -14.44
N ASP A 37 -6.18 5.65 -14.92
CA ASP A 37 -5.77 5.82 -16.32
C ASP A 37 -4.84 4.64 -16.64
N THR A 38 -5.44 3.50 -16.93
CA THR A 38 -4.76 2.21 -17.12
C THR A 38 -5.15 1.57 -18.46
N PRO A 39 -4.70 2.14 -19.60
CA PRO A 39 -5.07 1.63 -20.92
C PRO A 39 -4.61 0.17 -21.09
N GLY A 40 -5.54 -0.69 -21.48
CA GLY A 40 -5.28 -2.12 -21.72
C GLY A 40 -5.16 -2.98 -20.45
N VAL A 41 -5.44 -2.42 -19.26
CA VAL A 41 -5.42 -3.15 -17.99
C VAL A 41 -6.74 -2.96 -17.26
N GLU A 42 -7.34 -4.05 -16.79
CA GLU A 42 -8.54 -4.05 -15.96
C GLU A 42 -8.22 -3.44 -14.58
N ALA A 43 -8.86 -2.31 -14.27
CA ALA A 43 -8.53 -1.51 -13.09
C ALA A 43 -8.93 -2.21 -11.78
N GLU A 44 -10.09 -2.86 -11.77
CA GLU A 44 -10.64 -3.59 -10.64
C GLU A 44 -9.74 -4.76 -10.25
N GLY A 45 -9.32 -5.56 -11.24
CA GLY A 45 -8.37 -6.65 -11.04
C GLY A 45 -7.02 -6.15 -10.52
N LEU A 46 -6.48 -5.06 -11.09
CA LEU A 46 -5.23 -4.47 -10.64
C LEU A 46 -5.32 -3.92 -9.21
N ALA A 47 -6.45 -3.31 -8.83
CA ALA A 47 -6.69 -2.80 -7.48
C ALA A 47 -6.73 -3.93 -6.44
N ALA A 48 -7.47 -5.00 -6.72
CA ALA A 48 -7.55 -6.17 -5.85
C ALA A 48 -6.18 -6.85 -5.65
N LEU A 49 -5.42 -7.04 -6.74
CA LEU A 49 -4.07 -7.60 -6.69
C LEU A 49 -3.11 -6.69 -5.92
N THR A 50 -3.21 -5.38 -6.10
CA THR A 50 -2.41 -4.39 -5.35
C THR A 50 -2.69 -4.51 -3.85
N ALA A 51 -3.96 -4.57 -3.43
CA ALA A 51 -4.34 -4.69 -2.03
C ALA A 51 -3.80 -6.00 -1.41
N ALA A 52 -3.94 -7.12 -2.13
CA ALA A 52 -3.37 -8.40 -1.71
C ALA A 52 -1.84 -8.35 -1.57
N ALA A 53 -1.15 -7.79 -2.56
CA ALA A 53 0.31 -7.64 -2.56
C ALA A 53 0.79 -6.74 -1.40
N LEU A 54 0.08 -5.64 -1.12
CA LEU A 54 0.38 -4.74 -0.02
C LEU A 54 0.29 -5.47 1.33
N GLY A 55 -0.77 -6.27 1.53
CA GLY A 55 -0.94 -7.06 2.76
C GLY A 55 0.16 -8.12 2.97
N VAL A 56 0.72 -8.67 1.88
CA VAL A 56 1.90 -9.55 1.96
C VAL A 56 3.17 -8.75 2.24
N ALA A 57 3.36 -7.62 1.55
CA ALA A 57 4.55 -6.79 1.67
C ALA A 57 4.71 -6.16 3.06
N VAL A 58 3.63 -5.72 3.70
CA VAL A 58 3.65 -5.24 5.10
C VAL A 58 4.15 -6.34 6.03
N ARG A 59 3.56 -7.54 5.96
CA ARG A 59 3.97 -8.69 6.78
C ARG A 59 5.42 -9.09 6.52
N MET A 60 5.87 -9.03 5.27
CA MET A 60 7.25 -9.32 4.91
C MET A 60 8.22 -8.27 5.47
N ALA A 61 7.86 -6.98 5.41
CA ALA A 61 8.68 -5.90 5.97
C ALA A 61 8.83 -6.05 7.49
N ASP A 62 7.74 -6.39 8.19
CA ASP A 62 7.76 -6.67 9.62
C ASP A 62 8.62 -7.89 9.93
N ALA A 63 8.38 -9.03 9.25
CA ALA A 63 9.11 -10.27 9.48
C ALA A 63 10.62 -10.17 9.17
N SER A 64 11.01 -9.28 8.26
CA SER A 64 12.42 -9.04 7.89
C SER A 64 13.07 -7.90 8.69
N GLY A 65 12.35 -7.29 9.64
CA GLY A 65 12.84 -6.19 10.47
C GLY A 65 13.16 -4.92 9.67
N ARG A 66 12.44 -4.67 8.57
CA ARG A 66 12.57 -3.44 7.75
C ARG A 66 11.64 -2.32 8.21
N GLY A 67 10.77 -2.60 9.19
CA GLY A 67 9.80 -1.64 9.71
C GLY A 67 8.65 -1.42 8.74
N ALA A 68 8.01 -0.25 8.85
CA ALA A 68 6.84 0.07 8.04
C ALA A 68 7.15 0.10 6.54
N LEU A 69 6.30 -0.56 5.76
CA LEU A 69 6.35 -0.53 4.29
C LEU A 69 6.24 0.91 3.79
N ARG A 70 7.19 1.34 2.96
CA ARG A 70 7.20 2.68 2.36
C ARG A 70 6.65 2.68 0.94
N GLU A 71 7.05 1.69 0.18
CA GLU A 71 6.67 1.50 -1.22
C GLU A 71 6.95 0.04 -1.61
N LEU A 72 6.29 -0.42 -2.66
CA LEU A 72 6.48 -1.74 -3.26
C LEU A 72 6.86 -1.53 -4.72
N LEU A 73 7.91 -2.21 -5.18
CA LEU A 73 8.36 -2.16 -6.57
C LEU A 73 8.55 -3.59 -7.10
N LEU A 74 7.81 -3.93 -8.14
CA LEU A 74 7.95 -5.17 -8.89
C LEU A 74 8.59 -4.83 -10.22
N ARG A 75 9.61 -5.61 -10.61
CA ARG A 75 10.17 -5.61 -11.95
C ARG A 75 9.77 -6.91 -12.64
N GLY A 76 9.03 -6.79 -13.74
CA GLY A 76 8.78 -7.87 -14.68
C GLY A 76 9.72 -7.79 -15.88
N GLU A 77 9.53 -8.70 -16.84
CA GLU A 77 10.29 -8.70 -18.09
C GLU A 77 9.98 -7.46 -18.95
N ASP A 78 8.74 -6.99 -18.91
CA ASP A 78 8.25 -5.89 -19.75
C ASP A 78 8.16 -4.53 -19.05
N GLY A 79 8.58 -4.45 -17.78
CA GLY A 79 8.58 -3.19 -17.05
C GLY A 79 8.38 -3.30 -15.55
N TYR A 80 7.76 -2.28 -14.98
CA TYR A 80 7.65 -2.09 -13.54
C TYR A 80 6.21 -1.85 -13.09
N VAL A 81 5.90 -2.38 -11.90
CA VAL A 81 4.72 -2.01 -11.12
C VAL A 81 5.20 -1.42 -9.81
N ALA A 82 4.83 -0.17 -9.52
CA ALA A 82 5.24 0.53 -8.31
C ALA A 82 4.02 1.02 -7.53
N THR A 83 3.94 0.68 -6.24
CA THR A 83 2.84 1.08 -5.36
C THR A 83 3.35 1.95 -4.22
N TYR A 84 2.68 3.09 -4.01
CA TYR A 84 2.99 4.09 -3.00
C TYR A 84 1.77 4.34 -2.12
N ALA A 85 1.99 4.66 -0.85
CA ALA A 85 0.91 5.13 0.02
C ALA A 85 0.35 6.47 -0.50
N ALA A 86 -0.98 6.61 -0.47
CA ALA A 86 -1.68 7.84 -0.81
C ALA A 86 -2.66 8.19 0.32
N GLY A 87 -2.18 8.93 1.32
CA GLY A 87 -2.97 9.30 2.49
C GLY A 87 -3.17 8.13 3.45
N SER A 88 -4.27 8.16 4.20
CA SER A 88 -4.57 7.18 5.24
C SER A 88 -5.27 5.91 4.75
N SER A 89 -5.98 6.00 3.62
CA SER A 89 -6.93 4.97 3.17
C SER A 89 -6.78 4.57 1.71
N ALA A 90 -5.81 5.15 0.98
CA ALA A 90 -5.60 4.89 -0.43
C ALA A 90 -4.13 4.58 -0.78
N VAL A 91 -3.97 4.01 -1.97
CA VAL A 91 -2.70 3.67 -2.59
C VAL A 91 -2.67 4.14 -4.04
N LEU A 92 -1.49 4.52 -4.49
CA LEU A 92 -1.19 4.86 -5.88
C LEU A 92 -0.35 3.74 -6.50
N THR A 93 -0.87 3.07 -7.52
CA THR A 93 -0.16 2.05 -8.31
C THR A 93 0.18 2.59 -9.69
N LEU A 94 1.44 2.45 -10.10
CA LEU A 94 1.99 2.93 -11.36
C LEU A 94 2.50 1.76 -12.20
N LEU A 95 2.18 1.78 -13.49
CA LEU A 95 2.69 0.86 -14.50
C LEU A 95 3.67 1.63 -15.38
N ALA A 96 4.88 1.10 -15.55
CA ALA A 96 5.93 1.74 -16.32
C ALA A 96 6.67 0.75 -17.21
N GLU A 97 7.20 1.22 -18.33
CA GLU A 97 8.03 0.42 -19.23
C GLU A 97 9.40 0.09 -18.60
N ASP A 98 10.09 -0.95 -19.10
CA ASP A 98 11.40 -1.37 -18.59
C ASP A 98 12.49 -0.28 -18.66
N ARG A 99 12.38 0.66 -19.60
CA ARG A 99 13.33 1.78 -19.76
C ARG A 99 13.08 2.96 -18.81
N VAL A 100 12.12 2.87 -17.90
CA VAL A 100 11.80 3.97 -16.98
C VAL A 100 12.99 4.30 -16.07
N ASN A 101 13.21 5.60 -15.83
CA ASN A 101 14.11 6.02 -14.77
C ASN A 101 13.46 5.75 -13.41
N VAL A 102 13.86 4.66 -12.75
CA VAL A 102 13.30 4.22 -11.46
C VAL A 102 13.44 5.31 -10.37
N GLY A 103 14.55 6.06 -10.36
CA GLY A 103 14.72 7.18 -9.43
C GLY A 103 13.67 8.27 -9.62
N ARG A 104 13.37 8.62 -10.88
CA ARG A 104 12.28 9.57 -11.23
C ARG A 104 10.90 8.99 -10.89
N LEU A 105 10.70 7.68 -11.12
CA LEU A 105 9.46 6.98 -10.77
C LEU A 105 9.15 7.12 -9.27
N HIS A 106 10.12 6.86 -8.40
CA HIS A 106 9.95 7.06 -6.95
C HIS A 106 9.75 8.52 -6.56
N LEU A 107 10.53 9.45 -7.13
CA LEU A 107 10.41 10.87 -6.81
C LEU A 107 9.01 11.40 -7.12
N GLU A 108 8.52 11.14 -8.33
CA GLU A 108 7.23 11.63 -8.78
C GLU A 108 6.06 10.82 -8.20
N GLY A 109 6.23 9.49 -8.05
CA GLY A 109 5.24 8.62 -7.42
C GLY A 109 4.96 9.01 -5.97
N ARG A 110 5.99 9.25 -5.14
CA ARG A 110 5.81 9.70 -3.75
C ARG A 110 5.14 11.08 -3.66
N ARG A 111 5.52 12.00 -4.54
CA ARG A 111 4.92 13.34 -4.63
C ARG A 111 3.44 13.28 -5.02
N ALA A 112 3.11 12.48 -6.03
CA ALA A 112 1.73 12.29 -6.46
C ALA A 112 0.91 11.55 -5.39
N GLY A 113 1.46 10.52 -4.75
CA GLY A 113 0.82 9.81 -3.64
C GLY A 113 0.46 10.77 -2.49
N THR A 114 1.36 11.69 -2.14
CA THR A 114 1.06 12.73 -1.12
C THR A 114 -0.08 13.65 -1.55
N ARG A 115 -0.11 14.09 -2.82
CA ARG A 115 -1.19 14.94 -3.34
C ARG A 115 -2.53 14.22 -3.39
N ILE A 116 -2.56 13.00 -3.91
CA ILE A 116 -3.76 12.16 -3.96
C ILE A 116 -4.25 11.87 -2.54
N GLY A 117 -3.33 11.57 -1.62
CA GLY A 117 -3.66 11.37 -0.21
C GLY A 117 -4.37 12.57 0.40
N ALA A 118 -3.90 13.79 0.14
CA ALA A 118 -4.56 15.00 0.61
C ALA A 118 -5.98 15.18 0.03
N LEU A 119 -6.20 14.79 -1.23
CA LEU A 119 -7.52 14.83 -1.87
C LEU A 119 -8.48 13.81 -1.24
N VAL A 120 -8.00 12.60 -1.00
CA VAL A 120 -8.79 11.50 -0.42
C VAL A 120 -9.09 11.75 1.06
N ASP A 121 -8.10 12.14 1.85
CA ASP A 121 -8.24 12.37 3.30
C ASP A 121 -9.02 13.66 3.64
N ALA A 122 -9.25 14.55 2.67
CA ALA A 122 -10.07 15.75 2.86
C ALA A 122 -11.59 15.45 2.83
N LEU A 123 -12.00 14.34 2.22
CA LEU A 123 -13.41 13.97 2.06
C LEU A 123 -14.16 13.56 3.34
N PRO A 124 -13.55 12.85 4.33
CA PRO A 124 -14.25 12.49 5.57
C PRO A 124 -14.77 13.70 6.34
N ARG A 125 -14.05 14.83 6.29
CA ARG A 125 -14.33 16.00 7.14
C ARG A 125 -15.57 16.79 6.71
N LEU A 126 -15.85 16.86 5.40
CA LEU A 126 -17.00 17.62 4.87
C LEU A 126 -18.35 16.98 5.25
N ALA A 127 -18.38 15.65 5.43
CA ALA A 127 -19.57 14.92 5.88
C ALA A 127 -19.82 15.06 7.40
N GLU A 128 -18.75 15.04 8.21
CA GLU A 128 -18.84 15.13 9.68
C GLU A 128 -19.12 16.55 10.18
N ASP A 129 -18.56 17.59 9.54
CA ASP A 129 -18.82 18.99 9.89
C ASP A 129 -20.28 19.40 9.62
N SER A 130 -20.89 18.82 8.59
CA SER A 130 -22.31 19.02 8.27
C SER A 130 -23.25 18.35 9.29
N ALA A 131 -22.86 17.20 9.83
CA ALA A 131 -23.63 16.49 10.86
C ALA A 131 -23.57 17.21 12.23
N THR A 132 -22.39 17.73 12.58
CA THR A 132 -22.18 18.48 13.84
C THR A 132 -22.91 19.83 13.83
N THR A 133 -22.89 20.54 12.70
CA THR A 133 -23.62 21.81 12.53
C THR A 133 -25.15 21.62 12.60
N ARG A 134 -25.67 20.49 12.09
CA ARG A 134 -27.10 20.13 12.16
C ARG A 134 -27.53 19.67 13.56
N ALA A 135 -26.62 19.12 14.37
CA ALA A 135 -26.90 18.77 15.76
C ALA A 135 -26.99 20.00 16.67
N ALA A 136 -26.21 21.06 16.40
CA ALA A 136 -26.19 22.29 17.20
C ALA A 136 -27.45 23.18 17.04
N THR A 137 -28.30 22.94 16.03
CA THR A 137 -29.54 23.72 15.79
C THR A 137 -30.81 23.11 16.42
N ARG A 138 -30.72 21.95 17.09
CA ARG A 138 -31.86 21.41 17.87
C ARG A 138 -31.94 22.11 19.24
N LYS A 139 -32.80 23.12 19.33
CA LYS A 139 -33.23 23.81 20.56
C LYS A 139 -33.63 22.80 21.66
N PRO A 140 -33.22 22.97 22.94
CA PRO A 140 -33.68 22.10 24.00
C PRO A 140 -35.13 22.47 24.35
N ALA A 141 -36.05 21.53 24.18
CA ALA A 141 -37.41 21.67 24.67
C ALA A 141 -37.41 21.46 26.20
N ARG A 142 -38.01 22.44 26.89
CA ARG A 142 -38.15 22.53 28.35
C ARG A 142 -38.77 21.28 28.99
N SER A 143 -38.22 20.95 30.15
CA SER A 143 -38.79 20.13 31.23
C SER A 143 -40.15 20.65 31.72
N MET A 144 -41.11 19.74 31.93
CA MET A 144 -42.08 19.83 33.03
C MET A 144 -42.42 18.43 33.55
N ALA A 145 -42.51 18.38 34.88
CA ALA A 145 -42.61 17.20 35.73
C ALA A 145 -44.00 16.57 35.80
N GLN A 146 -44.07 15.30 36.22
CA GLN A 146 -45.04 14.87 37.23
C GLN A 146 -44.54 13.65 38.03
N THR A 147 -44.51 13.88 39.33
CA THR A 147 -44.23 12.98 40.44
C THR A 147 -45.47 12.18 40.82
N THR A 148 -45.34 10.89 41.16
CA THR A 148 -46.06 10.17 42.24
C THR A 148 -45.37 8.80 42.41
N ASN A 149 -44.68 8.53 43.53
CA ASN A 149 -45.16 7.87 44.77
C ASN A 149 -45.70 6.44 44.50
N THR A 150 -45.46 5.35 45.24
CA THR A 150 -44.88 5.07 46.57
C THR A 150 -45.07 3.55 46.83
N THR A 151 -44.11 2.90 47.53
CA THR A 151 -44.28 1.74 48.47
C THR A 151 -44.48 0.29 47.97
N ALA A 152 -43.37 -0.47 48.08
CA ALA A 152 -43.14 -1.60 49.00
C ALA A 152 -43.41 -3.08 48.62
N ASN A 153 -42.61 -3.87 49.36
CA ASN A 153 -42.73 -5.27 49.77
C ASN A 153 -42.25 -6.36 48.79
N THR A 154 -41.72 -7.52 49.18
CA THR A 154 -41.14 -8.10 50.42
C THR A 154 -40.72 -9.53 50.00
N THR A 155 -39.49 -9.95 50.33
CA THR A 155 -39.03 -11.32 50.68
C THR A 155 -39.21 -12.51 49.71
N THR A 156 -38.29 -13.47 49.89
CA THR A 156 -38.34 -14.91 49.52
C THR A 156 -37.65 -15.17 48.18
N GLY A 157 -36.41 -15.65 48.13
CA GLY A 157 -35.98 -16.93 48.68
C GLY A 157 -36.10 -17.97 47.58
N ASN A 158 -34.98 -18.38 46.98
CA ASN A 158 -34.77 -19.80 46.67
C ASN A 158 -33.30 -20.07 46.31
N ARG A 159 -32.77 -20.95 47.15
CA ARG A 159 -31.53 -21.68 47.11
C ARG A 159 -31.85 -23.02 46.47
N THR A 160 -31.20 -23.38 45.38
CA THR A 160 -31.09 -24.78 44.95
C THR A 160 -29.75 -24.97 44.28
N ASP A 161 -28.82 -25.46 45.10
CA ASP A 161 -27.96 -26.61 44.85
C ASP A 161 -28.02 -27.19 43.43
N ASN A 162 -26.87 -27.23 42.76
CA ASN A 162 -26.57 -28.41 41.96
C ASN A 162 -25.08 -28.74 42.05
N ARG A 163 -24.80 -29.63 43.00
CA ARG A 163 -23.56 -30.37 43.15
C ARG A 163 -23.84 -31.75 42.56
N THR A 164 -23.19 -32.08 41.45
CA THR A 164 -22.91 -33.47 41.10
C THR A 164 -21.45 -33.58 40.71
N ASP A 165 -20.78 -34.41 41.49
CA ASP A 165 -19.41 -34.86 41.33
C ASP A 165 -19.26 -35.58 39.99
N ASN A 166 -18.12 -35.39 39.32
CA ASN A 166 -17.48 -36.51 38.64
C ASN A 166 -15.96 -36.33 38.63
N THR A 167 -15.35 -37.12 39.50
CA THR A 167 -13.96 -37.57 39.54
C THR A 167 -13.48 -38.04 38.17
N THR A 168 -12.26 -37.66 37.74
CA THR A 168 -11.14 -38.55 37.39
C THR A 168 -9.97 -37.72 36.88
N ASP A 169 -8.81 -37.91 37.51
CA ASP A 169 -7.51 -37.26 37.29
C ASP A 169 -6.79 -37.70 35.98
N PRO A 170 -5.65 -37.05 35.61
CA PRO A 170 -5.13 -36.94 34.23
C PRO A 170 -4.11 -38.02 33.85
N PRO A 171 -3.48 -37.95 32.65
CA PRO A 171 -2.10 -37.49 32.68
C PRO A 171 -1.63 -36.59 31.53
N THR A 172 -0.70 -35.73 31.94
CA THR A 172 0.36 -35.01 31.23
C THR A 172 1.02 -35.81 30.11
N THR A 173 1.20 -35.19 28.93
CA THR A 173 2.27 -35.57 27.98
C THR A 173 3.13 -34.36 27.63
N THR A 174 4.29 -34.33 28.29
CA THR A 174 5.64 -34.11 27.74
C THR A 174 5.86 -32.96 26.75
N SER A 175 6.47 -31.92 27.32
CA SER A 175 7.45 -31.01 26.74
C SER A 175 8.51 -31.70 25.86
N LEU A 176 8.76 -31.16 24.66
CA LEU A 176 10.02 -31.34 23.94
C LEU A 176 10.68 -29.98 23.69
N THR A 177 11.88 -29.87 24.25
CA THR A 177 12.89 -28.80 24.21
C THR A 177 13.38 -28.49 22.78
N PRO A 178 13.82 -27.24 22.47
CA PRO A 178 14.39 -26.91 21.17
C PRO A 178 15.85 -27.36 21.05
N ALA A 179 16.17 -28.07 19.97
CA ALA A 179 17.54 -28.42 19.60
C ALA A 179 18.09 -27.42 18.56
N LYS A 180 19.20 -26.79 18.94
CA LYS A 180 20.04 -25.86 18.19
C LYS A 180 20.72 -26.59 17.03
N ALA A 181 20.49 -26.17 15.79
CA ALA A 181 21.24 -26.64 14.62
C ALA A 181 21.88 -25.47 13.87
N THR A 182 23.17 -25.26 14.15
CA THR A 182 24.11 -24.46 13.37
C THR A 182 24.34 -25.16 12.03
N VAL A 183 23.89 -24.57 10.91
CA VAL A 183 24.33 -24.99 9.58
C VAL A 183 25.00 -23.84 8.86
N ARG A 184 26.23 -24.14 8.48
CA ARG A 184 27.29 -23.29 7.95
C ARG A 184 26.98 -22.91 6.51
N SER A 185 27.01 -21.62 6.21
CA SER A 185 26.91 -21.07 4.86
C SER A 185 28.12 -21.49 4.01
N THR A 186 27.86 -22.09 2.85
CA THR A 186 28.87 -22.36 1.82
C THR A 186 28.49 -21.52 0.59
N PRO A 187 29.33 -20.58 0.12
CA PRO A 187 28.99 -19.78 -1.07
C PRO A 187 29.23 -20.57 -2.36
N PRO A 188 28.41 -20.38 -3.42
CA PRO A 188 28.65 -21.02 -4.70
C PRO A 188 29.86 -20.41 -5.43
N ARG A 189 30.67 -21.29 -5.99
CA ARG A 189 31.92 -21.04 -6.72
C ARG A 189 31.63 -20.30 -8.04
N ARG A 190 32.10 -19.05 -8.16
CA ARG A 190 32.09 -18.28 -9.42
C ARG A 190 32.99 -18.97 -10.46
N THR A 191 32.45 -19.34 -11.60
CA THR A 191 33.22 -19.66 -12.82
C THR A 191 33.63 -18.35 -13.51
N PRO A 192 34.88 -18.20 -13.98
CA PRO A 192 35.27 -17.03 -14.75
C PRO A 192 34.75 -17.14 -16.19
N ARG A 193 33.96 -16.14 -16.60
CA ARG A 193 33.46 -15.94 -17.97
C ARG A 193 34.62 -15.52 -18.88
N ALA A 194 34.77 -16.22 -20.01
CA ALA A 194 35.78 -15.94 -21.02
C ALA A 194 35.64 -14.51 -21.58
N ALA A 195 36.75 -13.78 -21.59
CA ALA A 195 36.87 -12.45 -22.17
C ALA A 195 36.85 -12.54 -23.70
N THR A 196 35.80 -12.02 -24.33
CA THR A 196 35.74 -11.83 -25.78
C THR A 196 36.54 -10.59 -26.15
N ALA A 197 37.53 -10.76 -27.01
CA ALA A 197 38.46 -9.72 -27.44
C ALA A 197 37.73 -8.53 -28.11
N ARG A 198 38.06 -7.31 -27.68
CA ARG A 198 37.67 -6.07 -28.35
C ARG A 198 38.54 -5.87 -29.59
N THR A 199 37.91 -5.83 -30.76
CA THR A 199 38.50 -5.36 -32.02
C THR A 199 38.81 -3.85 -31.91
N PRO A 200 40.01 -3.37 -32.26
CA PRO A 200 40.31 -1.93 -32.28
C PRO A 200 39.72 -1.25 -33.55
N PRO A 201 39.33 0.04 -33.47
CA PRO A 201 38.82 0.77 -34.64
C PRO A 201 39.94 1.16 -35.63
N PRO A 202 39.63 1.34 -36.92
CA PRO A 202 40.63 1.69 -37.93
C PRO A 202 41.15 3.12 -37.77
N ARG A 203 42.46 3.27 -38.05
CA ARG A 203 43.24 4.52 -37.98
C ARG A 203 42.76 5.51 -39.05
N THR A 204 42.49 6.74 -38.66
CA THR A 204 42.29 7.89 -39.55
C THR A 204 43.62 8.29 -40.19
N THR A 205 43.75 8.17 -41.50
CA THR A 205 44.86 8.79 -42.25
C THR A 205 44.45 10.20 -42.67
N SER A 206 45.11 11.16 -42.03
CA SER A 206 45.29 12.53 -42.49
C SER A 206 45.75 12.56 -43.95
N ASN A 207 45.14 13.43 -44.75
CA ASN A 207 45.78 13.99 -45.93
C ASN A 207 45.34 15.44 -46.11
N ALA A 208 46.15 16.34 -45.53
CA ALA A 208 46.30 17.68 -46.03
C ALA A 208 47.09 17.62 -47.34
N ARG A 209 46.55 18.21 -48.42
CA ARG A 209 47.34 18.70 -49.54
C ARG A 209 46.85 20.09 -49.93
N THR A 210 47.71 21.04 -49.58
CA THR A 210 47.87 22.35 -50.19
C THR A 210 48.28 22.22 -51.66
N ASN A 211 47.83 23.18 -52.48
CA ASN A 211 48.52 23.85 -53.61
C ASN A 211 47.41 24.64 -54.34
N SER A 212 47.31 25.97 -54.31
CA SER A 212 48.16 26.99 -54.98
C SER A 212 48.51 26.62 -56.43
N ASP A 213 47.77 27.17 -57.41
CA ASP A 213 48.26 28.26 -58.27
C ASP A 213 47.31 28.54 -59.44
N SER A 214 47.18 29.85 -59.71
CA SER A 214 46.78 30.54 -60.96
C SER A 214 45.34 30.44 -61.46
#